data_AF-A0A524E2Y4-F1
#
_entry.id   AF-A0A524E2Y4-F1
#
_cell.length_a   1.000
_cell.length_b   1.000
_cell.length_c   1.000
_cell.angle_alpha   90.00
_cell.angle_beta   90.00
_cell.angle_gamma   90.00
#
_symmetry.space_group_name_H-M   'P 1'
#
loop_
_entity.id
_entity.type
_entity.pdbx_description
1 polymer ?
#
loop_
_entity_poly.entity_id
_entity_poly.type
_entity_poly.pdbx_seq_one_letter_code
_entity_poly.pdbx_strand_id
1 'polypeptide(L)'
;MIKENPKSKKAIIIWILIIACVIIFSIIGTLVISWFWLIFLPLSFLLVVAFQALSEHFWSPTKTCPRCNAPLSIYSEYCRNCGLKLIRKCPYCGNLIPAKVSTCNRCGHELGPLEQPKKPLDFELIKKGQLLPEKPNYCPTCGASLIKIDHEITSCPYCGADID
;
A
#
# COMPACT_ATOMS: atom_id res chain seq x y z
N MET A 1 -1.45 29.68 4.02
CA MET A 1 -0.70 29.63 2.75
C MET A 1 -1.02 28.32 2.04
N ILE A 2 -1.91 28.35 1.05
CA ILE A 2 -2.34 27.16 0.30
C ILE A 2 -1.22 26.84 -0.70
N LYS A 3 -0.49 25.75 -0.47
CA LYS A 3 0.58 25.28 -1.35
C LYS A 3 -0.06 24.67 -2.59
N GLU A 4 -0.39 25.51 -3.56
CA GLU A 4 -0.99 25.07 -4.83
C GLU A 4 -0.05 24.09 -5.54
N ASN A 5 -0.54 22.87 -5.75
CA ASN A 5 0.20 21.79 -6.39
C ASN A 5 0.49 22.19 -7.84
N PRO A 6 1.75 22.18 -8.33
CA PRO A 6 2.07 22.57 -9.70
C PRO A 6 1.35 21.72 -10.77
N LYS A 7 0.88 20.52 -10.41
CA LYS A 7 0.04 19.69 -11.28
C LYS A 7 -1.39 20.23 -11.44
N SER A 8 -1.96 20.92 -10.43
CA SER A 8 -3.31 21.49 -10.54
C SER A 8 -3.32 22.75 -11.40
N LYS A 9 -2.28 23.60 -11.33
CA LYS A 9 -2.17 24.78 -12.21
C LYS A 9 -2.16 24.42 -13.69
N LYS A 10 -1.40 23.38 -14.06
CA LYS A 10 -1.35 22.90 -15.45
C LYS A 10 -2.69 22.36 -15.91
N ALA A 11 -3.40 21.61 -15.07
CA ALA A 11 -4.74 21.12 -15.38
C ALA A 11 -5.74 22.28 -15.58
N ILE A 12 -5.74 23.28 -14.68
CA ILE A 12 -6.64 24.44 -14.76
C ILE A 12 -6.40 25.24 -16.05
N ILE A 13 -5.14 25.47 -16.43
CA ILE A 13 -4.80 26.20 -17.67
C ILE A 13 -5.29 25.43 -18.91
N ILE A 14 -5.15 24.11 -18.93
CA ILE A 14 -5.64 23.26 -20.02
C ILE A 14 -7.17 23.35 -20.15
N TRP A 15 -7.90 23.32 -19.03
CA TRP A 15 -9.36 23.48 -19.03
C TRP A 15 -9.81 24.85 -19.55
N ILE A 16 -9.13 25.93 -19.14
CA ILE A 16 -9.43 27.29 -19.61
C ILE A 16 -9.22 27.40 -21.14
N LEU A 17 -8.14 26.81 -21.67
CA LEU A 17 -7.87 26.81 -23.12
C LEU A 17 -8.92 26.02 -23.91
N ILE A 18 -9.35 24.86 -23.40
CA ILE A 18 -10.40 24.04 -24.03
C ILE A 18 -11.73 24.81 -24.06
N ILE A 19 -12.12 25.42 -22.93
CA ILE A 19 -13.36 26.21 -22.83
C ILE A 19 -13.29 27.42 -23.78
N ALA A 20 -12.16 28.13 -23.82
CA ALA A 20 -11.98 29.26 -24.72
C ALA A 20 -12.08 28.84 -26.20
N CYS A 21 -11.44 27.75 -26.59
CA CYS A 21 -11.56 27.20 -27.96
C CYS A 21 -12.99 26.80 -28.30
N VAL A 22 -13.72 26.16 -27.37
CA VAL A 22 -15.12 25.79 -27.58
C VAL A 22 -15.99 27.03 -27.74
N ILE A 23 -15.79 28.07 -26.93
CA ILE A 23 -16.53 29.33 -27.03
C ILE A 23 -16.23 30.05 -28.35
N ILE A 24 -14.96 30.13 -28.76
CA ILE A 24 -14.54 30.76 -30.01
C ILE A 24 -15.10 30.00 -31.22
N PHE A 25 -15.01 28.68 -31.23
CA PHE A 25 -15.60 27.84 -32.28
C PHE A 25 -17.12 27.98 -32.31
N SER A 26 -17.74 28.16 -31.13
CA SER A 26 -19.16 28.46 -31.00
C SER A 26 -19.52 29.79 -31.68
N ILE A 27 -18.81 30.86 -31.34
CA ILE A 27 -19.04 32.21 -31.89
C ILE A 27 -18.77 32.24 -33.40
N ILE A 28 -17.75 31.52 -33.89
CA ILE A 28 -17.47 31.41 -35.33
C ILE A 28 -18.58 30.59 -36.03
N GLY A 29 -19.08 29.54 -35.38
CA GLY A 29 -20.20 28.73 -35.89
C GLY A 29 -21.49 29.53 -36.06
N THR A 30 -21.78 30.48 -35.15
CA THR A 30 -22.95 31.38 -35.26
C THR A 30 -22.88 32.30 -36.46
N LEU A 31 -21.67 32.78 -36.75
CA LEU A 31 -21.41 33.77 -37.80
C LEU A 31 -21.41 33.13 -39.19
N VAL A 32 -21.05 31.85 -39.30
CA VAL A 32 -20.77 31.21 -40.59
C VAL A 32 -21.96 30.36 -41.10
N ILE A 33 -22.62 29.55 -40.28
CA ILE A 33 -23.71 28.64 -40.73
C ILE A 33 -24.80 28.51 -39.66
N SER A 34 -25.91 29.23 -39.85
CA SER A 34 -26.99 29.43 -38.85
C SER A 34 -27.76 28.15 -38.44
N TRP A 35 -27.80 27.10 -39.27
CA TRP A 35 -28.61 25.89 -39.01
C TRP A 35 -27.81 24.71 -38.41
N PHE A 36 -26.51 24.58 -38.72
CA PHE A 36 -25.69 23.43 -38.28
C PHE A 36 -25.21 23.56 -36.81
N TRP A 37 -25.16 24.78 -36.31
CA TRP A 37 -24.59 25.10 -34.99
C TRP A 37 -25.46 24.60 -33.82
N LEU A 38 -26.78 24.50 -34.02
CA LEU A 38 -27.73 23.98 -33.03
C LEU A 38 -27.50 22.50 -32.66
N ILE A 39 -26.87 21.72 -33.54
CA ILE A 39 -26.59 20.29 -33.32
C ILE A 39 -25.16 20.10 -32.76
N PHE A 40 -24.20 20.91 -33.22
CA PHE A 40 -22.80 20.81 -32.79
C PHE A 40 -22.56 21.30 -31.35
N LEU A 41 -23.28 22.34 -30.89
CA LEU A 41 -23.16 22.87 -29.53
C LEU A 41 -23.56 21.84 -28.45
N PRO A 42 -24.74 21.18 -28.51
CA PRO A 42 -25.09 20.17 -27.52
C PRO A 42 -24.19 18.93 -27.61
N LEU A 43 -23.76 18.53 -28.82
CA LEU A 43 -22.85 17.39 -29.00
C LEU A 43 -21.46 17.66 -28.41
N SER A 44 -20.93 18.87 -28.58
CA SER A 44 -19.67 19.31 -27.96
C SER A 44 -19.79 19.34 -26.45
N PHE A 45 -20.88 19.89 -25.90
CA PHE A 45 -21.11 19.90 -24.46
C PHE A 45 -21.22 18.48 -23.89
N LEU A 46 -21.92 17.57 -24.59
CA LEU A 46 -22.01 16.16 -24.20
C LEU A 46 -20.65 15.47 -24.20
N LEU A 47 -19.82 15.72 -25.22
CA LEU A 47 -18.46 15.20 -25.29
C LEU A 47 -17.59 15.70 -24.13
N VAL A 48 -17.69 16.98 -23.78
CA VAL A 48 -16.95 17.57 -22.66
C VAL A 48 -17.39 16.94 -21.33
N VAL A 49 -18.70 16.78 -21.10
CA VAL A 49 -19.23 16.13 -19.88
C VAL A 49 -18.79 14.66 -19.80
N ALA A 50 -18.82 13.93 -20.93
CA ALA A 50 -18.34 12.56 -20.99
C ALA A 50 -16.83 12.46 -20.67
N PHE A 51 -16.03 13.38 -21.20
CA PHE A 51 -14.59 13.42 -20.95
C PHE A 51 -14.26 13.80 -19.49
N GLN A 52 -15.03 14.73 -18.91
CA GLN A 52 -14.94 15.06 -17.49
C GLN A 52 -15.23 13.85 -16.61
N ALA A 53 -16.36 13.17 -16.83
CA ALA A 53 -16.75 11.98 -16.08
C ALA A 53 -15.71 10.85 -16.19
N LEU A 54 -15.11 10.68 -17.38
CA LEU A 54 -14.05 9.70 -17.58
C LEU A 54 -12.77 10.08 -16.81
N SER A 55 -12.41 11.36 -16.80
CA SER A 55 -11.18 11.85 -16.16
C SER A 55 -11.17 11.68 -14.63
N GLU A 56 -12.32 11.86 -13.98
CA GLU A 56 -12.45 11.70 -12.52
C GLU A 56 -12.23 10.25 -12.07
N HIS A 57 -12.59 9.27 -12.92
CA HIS A 57 -12.41 7.85 -12.60
C HIS A 57 -10.94 7.39 -12.67
N PHE A 58 -10.10 8.08 -13.45
CA PHE A 58 -8.69 7.70 -13.62
C PHE A 58 -7.76 8.21 -12.52
N TRP A 59 -8.21 9.09 -11.63
CA TRP A 59 -7.39 9.59 -10.53
C TRP A 59 -7.59 8.77 -9.25
N SER A 60 -7.09 7.54 -9.28
CA SER A 60 -6.93 6.74 -8.06
C SER A 60 -5.87 7.39 -7.16
N PRO A 61 -6.19 7.76 -5.90
CA PRO A 61 -5.22 8.38 -5.01
C PRO A 61 -4.08 7.40 -4.68
N THR A 62 -2.89 7.65 -5.23
CA THR A 62 -1.67 6.91 -4.89
C THR A 62 -1.30 7.19 -3.44
N LYS A 63 -1.36 6.17 -2.59
CA LYS A 63 -0.87 6.26 -1.21
C LYS A 63 0.62 5.96 -1.20
N THR A 64 1.39 6.56 -0.29
CA THR A 64 2.82 6.26 -0.12
C THR A 64 3.06 5.36 1.09
N CYS A 65 4.05 4.48 0.99
CA CYS A 65 4.43 3.62 2.10
C CYS A 65 5.08 4.43 3.24
N PRO A 66 4.67 4.26 4.51
CA PRO A 66 5.26 5.01 5.63
C PRO A 66 6.72 4.63 5.93
N ARG A 67 7.20 3.47 5.46
CA ARG A 67 8.56 2.98 5.74
C ARG A 67 9.55 3.32 4.63
N CYS A 68 9.19 3.08 3.38
CA CYS A 68 10.10 3.23 2.23
C CYS A 68 9.68 4.31 1.22
N ASN A 69 8.57 5.01 1.48
CA ASN A 69 8.01 6.06 0.62
C ASN A 69 7.68 5.63 -0.83
N ALA A 70 7.69 4.32 -1.12
CA ALA A 70 7.32 3.78 -2.42
C ALA A 70 5.81 4.00 -2.71
N PRO A 71 5.42 4.15 -3.99
CA PRO A 71 4.02 4.23 -4.38
C PRO A 71 3.29 2.91 -4.10
N LEU A 72 2.12 2.99 -3.46
CA LEU A 72 1.27 1.87 -3.11
C LEU A 72 -0.05 1.93 -3.87
N SER A 73 -0.53 0.76 -4.29
CA SER A 73 -1.92 0.62 -4.72
C SER A 73 -2.85 0.59 -3.50
N ILE A 74 -4.07 1.11 -3.68
CA ILE A 74 -5.05 1.26 -2.60
C ILE A 74 -5.47 -0.10 -2.01
N TYR A 75 -5.31 -1.17 -2.79
CA TYR A 75 -5.68 -2.54 -2.46
C TYR A 75 -4.50 -3.41 -2.02
N SER A 76 -3.31 -2.84 -1.82
CA SER A 76 -2.13 -3.62 -1.39
C SER A 76 -2.16 -3.94 0.11
N GLU A 77 -2.18 -5.23 0.46
CA GLU A 77 -2.07 -5.69 1.86
C GLU A 77 -0.64 -5.56 2.40
N TYR A 78 0.36 -5.68 1.52
CA TYR A 78 1.78 -5.62 1.85
C TYR A 78 2.50 -4.68 0.89
N CYS A 79 3.50 -3.96 1.38
CA CYS A 79 4.39 -3.19 0.52
C CYS A 79 5.35 -4.12 -0.23
N ARG A 80 5.29 -4.12 -1.57
CA ARG A 80 6.20 -4.91 -2.42
C ARG A 80 7.68 -4.57 -2.27
N ASN A 81 8.00 -3.35 -1.81
CA ASN A 81 9.39 -2.89 -1.68
C ASN A 81 10.00 -3.19 -0.31
N CYS A 82 9.22 -3.12 0.77
CA CYS A 82 9.75 -3.26 2.14
C CYS A 82 9.10 -4.36 2.99
N GLY A 83 8.14 -5.11 2.45
CA GLY A 83 7.43 -6.19 3.14
C GLY A 83 6.50 -5.74 4.27
N LEU A 84 6.34 -4.44 4.51
CA LEU A 84 5.49 -3.93 5.58
C LEU A 84 4.03 -4.31 5.32
N LYS A 85 3.37 -4.88 6.33
CA LYS A 85 1.93 -5.14 6.32
C LYS A 85 1.16 -3.84 6.50
N LEU A 86 0.37 -3.46 5.50
CA LEU A 86 -0.35 -2.19 5.39
C LEU A 86 -1.76 -2.25 5.96
N ILE A 87 -2.28 -3.46 6.21
CA ILE A 87 -3.61 -3.69 6.76
C ILE A 87 -3.50 -4.59 7.99
N ARG A 88 -4.08 -4.15 9.11
CA ARG A 88 -4.17 -4.91 10.35
C ARG A 88 -5.63 -5.12 10.76
N LYS A 89 -5.91 -6.21 11.45
CA LYS A 89 -7.23 -6.43 12.08
C LYS A 89 -7.25 -5.78 13.46
N CYS A 90 -8.38 -5.18 13.82
CA CYS A 90 -8.60 -4.71 15.19
C CYS A 90 -8.66 -5.92 16.12
N PRO A 91 -7.90 -5.97 17.23
CA PRO A 91 -7.99 -7.06 18.19
C PRO A 91 -9.34 -7.07 18.94
N TYR A 92 -10.03 -5.92 19.03
CA TYR A 92 -11.30 -5.81 19.76
C TYR A 92 -12.53 -6.10 18.90
N CYS A 93 -12.58 -5.59 17.67
CA CYS A 93 -13.77 -5.71 16.82
C CYS A 93 -13.55 -6.51 15.53
N GLY A 94 -12.32 -6.98 15.26
CA GLY A 94 -11.98 -7.74 14.06
C GLY A 94 -11.98 -6.93 12.75
N ASN A 95 -12.32 -5.64 12.78
CA ASN A 95 -12.40 -4.82 11.57
C ASN A 95 -11.03 -4.68 10.89
N LEU A 96 -11.00 -4.57 9.57
CA LEU A 96 -9.77 -4.33 8.79
C LEU A 96 -9.45 -2.83 8.81
N ILE A 97 -8.24 -2.49 9.20
CA ILE A 97 -7.82 -1.13 9.44
C ILE A 97 -6.48 -0.87 8.72
N PRO A 98 -6.34 0.26 8.00
CA PRO A 98 -5.06 0.63 7.42
C PRO A 98 -4.02 0.89 8.51
N ALA A 99 -2.76 0.60 8.21
CA ALA A 99 -1.67 0.63 9.19
C ALA A 99 -1.38 2.04 9.74
N LYS A 100 -1.77 3.11 9.05
CA LYS A 100 -1.47 4.50 9.43
C LYS A 100 -2.44 5.11 10.46
N VAL A 101 -3.53 4.43 10.82
CA VAL A 101 -4.49 4.96 11.80
C VAL A 101 -4.20 4.43 13.20
N SER A 102 -4.19 5.37 14.15
CA SER A 102 -4.03 5.17 15.59
C SER A 102 -5.32 4.75 16.27
N THR A 103 -6.47 4.84 15.61
CA THR A 103 -7.77 4.60 16.24
C THR A 103 -8.65 3.79 15.30
N CYS A 104 -9.37 2.81 15.83
CA CYS A 104 -10.30 2.02 15.05
C CYS A 104 -11.54 2.86 14.70
N ASN A 105 -11.85 2.98 13.41
CA ASN A 105 -13.04 3.66 12.91
C ASN A 105 -14.37 3.00 13.29
N ARG A 106 -14.36 1.72 13.71
CA ARG A 106 -15.58 0.97 14.04
C ARG A 106 -15.86 0.90 15.53
N CYS A 107 -14.84 0.63 16.35
CA CYS A 107 -15.02 0.48 17.80
C CYS A 107 -14.43 1.63 18.63
N GLY A 108 -13.74 2.59 18.02
CA GLY A 108 -13.12 3.72 18.72
C GLY A 108 -11.87 3.37 19.54
N HIS A 109 -11.45 2.10 19.57
CA HIS A 109 -10.28 1.70 20.35
C HIS A 109 -8.98 2.28 19.79
N GLU A 110 -8.11 2.76 20.67
CA GLU A 110 -6.76 3.22 20.32
C GLU A 110 -5.86 2.04 20.01
N LEU A 111 -5.35 2.01 18.79
CA LEU A 111 -4.45 0.98 18.30
C LEU A 111 -3.02 1.44 18.55
N GLY A 112 -2.27 0.63 19.29
CA GLY A 112 -0.85 0.88 19.54
C GLY A 112 -0.01 0.99 18.24
N PRO A 113 1.28 1.36 18.37
CA PRO A 113 2.21 1.41 17.25
C PRO A 113 2.19 0.12 16.44
N LEU A 114 2.43 0.21 15.13
CA LEU A 114 2.54 -0.98 14.30
C LEU A 114 3.63 -1.89 14.84
N GLU A 115 3.25 -3.12 15.21
CA GLU A 115 4.21 -4.15 15.54
C GLU A 115 5.12 -4.35 14.33
N GLN A 116 6.40 -4.03 14.53
CA GLN A 116 7.39 -4.20 13.50
C GLN A 116 7.55 -5.71 13.26
N PRO A 117 7.68 -6.16 11.99
CA PRO A 117 8.04 -7.54 11.73
C PRO A 117 9.33 -7.84 12.51
N LYS A 118 9.26 -8.85 13.38
CA LYS A 118 10.39 -9.32 14.20
C LYS A 118 11.62 -9.41 13.30
N LYS A 119 12.68 -8.67 13.64
CA LYS A 119 13.97 -8.72 12.92
C LYS A 119 14.33 -10.21 12.71
N PRO A 120 14.76 -10.63 11.50
CA PRO A 120 15.24 -11.99 11.32
C PRO A 120 16.27 -12.26 12.42
N LEU A 121 16.03 -13.33 13.19
CA LEU A 121 16.91 -13.76 14.25
C LEU A 121 18.29 -13.92 13.62
N ASP A 122 19.30 -13.24 14.14
CA ASP A 122 20.67 -13.34 13.63
C ASP A 122 21.13 -14.77 13.90
N PHE A 123 21.16 -15.61 12.87
CA PHE A 123 21.68 -16.96 12.96
C PHE A 123 23.13 -16.93 12.51
N GLU A 124 24.05 -17.26 13.40
CA GLU A 124 25.42 -17.53 13.00
C GLU A 124 25.45 -18.82 12.19
N LEU A 125 25.81 -18.70 10.92
CA LEU A 125 26.06 -19.84 10.03
C LEU A 125 27.34 -20.53 10.53
N ILE A 126 27.18 -21.67 11.20
CA ILE A 126 28.31 -22.51 11.61
C ILE A 126 29.05 -22.97 10.35
N LYS A 127 30.30 -22.52 10.20
CA LYS A 127 31.14 -22.93 9.07
C LYS A 127 31.59 -24.38 9.26
N LYS A 128 31.75 -25.11 8.16
CA LYS A 128 32.27 -26.48 8.16
C LYS A 128 33.66 -26.49 8.83
N GLY A 129 33.78 -27.16 9.97
CA GLY A 129 35.01 -27.24 10.78
C GLY A 129 35.04 -26.38 12.04
N GLN A 130 33.97 -25.65 12.37
CA GLN A 130 33.83 -24.93 13.63
C GLN A 130 33.29 -25.86 14.72
N LEU A 131 33.78 -25.72 15.96
CA LEU A 131 33.24 -26.42 17.13
C LEU A 131 31.77 -26.01 17.31
N LEU A 132 30.88 -27.00 17.40
CA LEU A 132 29.46 -26.78 17.64
C LEU A 132 29.26 -26.16 19.04
N PRO A 133 28.20 -25.37 19.23
CA PRO A 133 27.82 -24.95 20.58
C PRO A 133 27.61 -26.19 21.45
N GLU A 134 28.07 -26.10 22.70
CA GLU A 134 28.04 -27.18 23.71
C GLU A 134 26.62 -27.74 23.95
N LYS A 135 25.58 -27.03 23.49
CA LYS A 135 24.20 -27.49 23.46
C LYS A 135 23.53 -27.15 22.11
N PRO A 136 23.09 -28.13 21.31
CA PRO A 136 22.48 -27.88 20.02
C PRO A 136 21.05 -27.31 20.18
N ASN A 137 20.71 -26.30 19.38
CA ASN A 137 19.37 -25.68 19.36
C ASN A 137 18.27 -26.63 18.83
N TYR A 138 18.66 -27.70 18.14
CA TYR A 138 17.78 -28.68 17.54
C TYR A 138 18.40 -30.08 17.69
N CYS A 139 17.55 -31.10 17.83
CA CYS A 139 18.01 -32.49 17.82
C CYS A 139 18.54 -32.87 16.43
N PRO A 140 19.76 -33.42 16.30
CA PRO A 140 20.33 -33.81 15.00
C PRO A 140 19.59 -34.98 14.35
N THR A 141 18.91 -35.83 15.13
CA THR A 141 18.21 -37.02 14.63
C THR A 141 16.78 -36.73 14.18
N CYS A 142 16.02 -35.91 14.92
CA CYS A 142 14.60 -35.66 14.63
C CYS A 142 14.26 -34.21 14.27
N GLY A 143 15.19 -33.26 14.46
CA GLY A 143 14.96 -31.84 14.18
C GLY A 143 14.11 -31.09 15.22
N ALA A 144 13.74 -31.73 16.34
CA ALA A 144 12.97 -31.08 17.40
C ALA A 144 13.75 -29.90 18.02
N SER A 145 13.06 -28.78 18.30
CA SER A 145 13.68 -27.59 18.89
C SER A 145 13.97 -27.79 20.38
N LEU A 146 15.22 -27.58 20.77
CA LEU A 146 15.72 -27.69 22.15
C LEU A 146 15.95 -26.32 22.82
N ILE A 147 15.71 -25.21 22.09
CA ILE A 147 15.92 -23.82 22.55
C ILE A 147 15.15 -23.49 23.85
N LYS A 148 14.03 -24.17 24.09
CA LYS A 148 13.15 -23.93 25.25
C LYS A 148 13.46 -24.83 26.45
N ILE A 149 14.52 -25.64 26.41
CA ILE A 149 14.85 -26.57 27.48
C ILE A 149 16.03 -26.00 28.30
N ASP A 150 15.69 -25.53 29.48
CA ASP A 150 16.54 -24.86 30.48
C ASP A 150 17.40 -25.82 31.31
N HIS A 151 17.08 -27.12 31.31
CA HIS A 151 17.87 -28.15 32.00
C HIS A 151 18.89 -28.83 31.08
N GLU A 152 19.99 -29.32 31.66
CA GLU A 152 20.98 -30.15 30.98
C GLU A 152 20.30 -31.42 30.44
N ILE A 153 20.30 -31.60 29.12
CA ILE A 153 19.57 -32.68 28.44
C ILE A 153 20.57 -33.59 27.74
N THR A 154 20.63 -34.84 28.19
CA THR A 154 21.46 -35.90 27.60
C THR A 154 20.70 -36.73 26.57
N SER A 155 19.36 -36.70 26.59
CA SER A 155 18.51 -37.38 25.62
C SER A 155 17.33 -36.50 25.19
N CYS A 156 16.93 -36.65 23.92
CA CYS A 156 15.86 -35.87 23.32
C CYS A 156 14.49 -36.33 23.85
N PRO A 157 13.66 -35.45 24.43
CA PRO A 157 12.36 -35.83 25.00
C PRO A 157 11.32 -36.22 23.94
N TYR A 158 11.57 -35.93 22.65
CA TYR A 158 10.64 -36.19 21.56
C TYR A 158 10.92 -37.51 20.83
N CYS A 159 12.20 -37.87 20.66
CA CYS A 159 12.59 -39.07 19.91
C CYS A 159 13.45 -40.06 20.71
N GLY A 160 13.91 -39.69 21.91
CA GLY A 160 14.76 -40.53 22.74
C GLY A 160 16.21 -40.67 22.28
N ALA A 161 16.64 -39.95 21.25
CA ALA A 161 18.03 -39.97 20.79
C ALA A 161 18.93 -39.21 21.76
N ASP A 162 20.14 -39.73 22.01
CA ASP A 162 21.15 -39.06 22.83
C ASP A 162 21.64 -37.77 22.14
N ILE A 163 21.86 -36.74 22.96
CA ILE A 163 22.33 -35.41 22.56
C ILE A 163 23.66 -35.19 23.27
N ASP A 164 24.72 -35.73 22.67
CA ASP A 164 26.12 -35.47 23.02
C ASP A 164 26.59 -34.10 22.53
#